data_AF-A0A401MY83-F1
#
_entry.id   AF-A0A401MY83-F1
#
_cell.length_a   1.000
_cell.length_b   1.000
_cell.length_c   1.000
_cell.angle_alpha   90.00
_cell.angle_beta   90.00
_cell.angle_gamma   90.00
#
_symmetry.space_group_name_H-M   'P 1'
#
loop_
_entity.id
_entity.type
_entity.pdbx_description
1 polymer ?
#
loop_
_entity_poly.entity_id
_entity_poly.type
_entity_poly.pdbx_seq_one_letter_code
_entity_poly.pdbx_strand_id
1 'polypeptide(L)'
;MSTHPGPAAAGADLAQLALDFHHTHQLLDPAAQGVQEWQVRITAAGTPVGSLTAVRGLYWKSDNLRERMADEQSFPALVAAQLLDEDGRFTYEFEEFIESASSVLVVDRLHVEEAFADPVVVAGVVASVIDRLTDNYFAVVLPAKNACTDAGSALLAEAGMLLSAQEFSDELQIIDNALAAPEQAAQRVRSRLRSLARHGQPAAWDEDDDEDDGWYEDGEEDELTARTGAVLRVALEELSEQIWQDVADVGDAPAGRGEGRVLGSLPPITFHQDQQWRRQMARCFDDLAAELAETGTVRPLCTGEEMALHLGIDRAKSLTRNRPRLVAETVEGLGEDRRDFDWAWCSTVLFEDHDVLMLFDASLDGIEDSGNDINQALGLANLAAADWFVPFRPSQARDPDRGFRHS
;
A
#
# COMPACT_ATOMS: atom_id res chain seq x y z
N MET A 1 -30.17 -0.23 -0.86
CA MET A 1 -30.27 -1.55 -1.53
C MET A 1 -29.47 -2.54 -0.69
N SER A 2 -29.93 -3.79 -0.55
CA SER A 2 -29.41 -4.72 0.47
C SER A 2 -27.90 -4.99 0.26
N THR A 3 -27.08 -4.55 1.20
CA THR A 3 -25.60 -4.66 1.25
C THR A 3 -25.14 -5.94 1.95
N HIS A 4 -25.99 -6.98 1.99
CA HIS A 4 -25.57 -8.27 2.52
C HIS A 4 -24.79 -9.01 1.43
N PRO A 5 -23.55 -9.47 1.70
CA PRO A 5 -22.86 -10.36 0.78
C PRO A 5 -23.72 -11.60 0.55
N GLY A 6 -23.72 -12.10 -0.68
CA GLY A 6 -24.35 -13.37 -0.98
C GLY A 6 -23.69 -14.48 -0.15
N PRO A 7 -24.40 -15.58 0.17
CA PRO A 7 -23.85 -16.75 0.89
C PRO A 7 -22.68 -17.45 0.17
N ALA A 8 -22.26 -16.94 -1.00
CA ALA A 8 -21.24 -17.48 -1.89
C ALA A 8 -19.82 -17.48 -1.29
N ALA A 9 -19.42 -16.45 -0.53
CA ALA A 9 -18.07 -16.39 0.06
C ALA A 9 -17.92 -17.21 1.35
N ALA A 10 -19.02 -17.70 1.94
CA ALA A 10 -19.04 -18.45 3.19
C ALA A 10 -18.54 -19.90 2.98
N GLY A 11 -17.23 -20.07 2.82
CA GLY A 11 -16.59 -21.37 2.66
C GLY A 11 -15.35 -21.38 1.76
N ALA A 12 -15.09 -20.28 1.05
CA ALA A 12 -13.87 -20.12 0.27
C ALA A 12 -12.69 -19.67 1.15
N ASP A 13 -11.54 -20.32 1.03
CA ASP A 13 -10.31 -19.87 1.70
C ASP A 13 -9.70 -18.69 0.93
N LEU A 14 -10.22 -17.50 1.21
CA LEU A 14 -9.78 -16.24 0.58
C LEU A 14 -8.32 -15.90 0.91
N ALA A 15 -7.74 -16.45 1.99
CA ALA A 15 -6.35 -16.22 2.35
C ALA A 15 -5.36 -16.85 1.35
N GLN A 16 -5.82 -17.81 0.54
CA GLN A 16 -5.02 -18.49 -0.48
C GLN A 16 -5.32 -18.02 -1.91
N LEU A 17 -6.05 -16.91 -2.09
CA LEU A 17 -6.25 -16.32 -3.40
C LEU A 17 -4.93 -15.74 -3.94
N ALA A 18 -4.57 -16.14 -5.15
CA ALA A 18 -3.39 -15.68 -5.84
C ALA A 18 -3.69 -15.35 -7.31
N LEU A 19 -2.93 -14.39 -7.86
CA LEU A 19 -3.08 -13.90 -9.23
C LEU A 19 -1.82 -14.15 -10.05
N ASP A 20 -1.97 -14.84 -11.18
CA ASP A 20 -0.89 -15.04 -12.15
C ASP A 20 -1.10 -14.17 -13.39
N PHE A 21 -0.16 -13.26 -13.64
CA PHE A 21 -0.23 -12.29 -14.73
C PHE A 21 0.51 -12.82 -15.96
N HIS A 22 -0.22 -12.97 -17.06
CA HIS A 22 0.33 -13.44 -18.33
C HIS A 22 0.14 -12.35 -19.39
N HIS A 23 1.25 -11.82 -19.89
CA HIS A 23 1.25 -10.93 -21.04
C HIS A 23 1.07 -11.78 -22.31
N THR A 24 0.04 -11.49 -23.11
CA THR A 24 -0.32 -12.34 -24.26
C THR A 24 0.46 -12.00 -25.53
N HIS A 25 1.10 -10.83 -25.58
CA HIS A 25 1.76 -10.32 -26.77
C HIS A 25 3.27 -10.62 -26.83
N GLN A 26 3.83 -10.68 -28.05
CA GLN A 26 5.27 -10.80 -28.28
C GLN A 26 5.95 -9.43 -28.15
N LEU A 27 7.05 -9.36 -27.39
CA LEU A 27 7.74 -8.10 -27.03
C LEU A 27 8.27 -7.27 -28.22
N LEU A 28 8.40 -7.87 -29.40
CA LEU A 28 8.95 -7.25 -30.61
C LEU A 28 7.94 -7.15 -31.75
N ASP A 29 6.67 -7.44 -31.51
CA ASP A 29 5.63 -7.31 -32.53
C ASP A 29 5.21 -5.83 -32.65
N PRO A 30 5.46 -5.15 -33.78
CA PRO A 30 4.98 -3.77 -33.98
C PRO A 30 3.45 -3.68 -33.93
N ALA A 31 2.74 -4.77 -34.23
CA ALA A 31 1.29 -4.86 -34.12
C ALA A 31 0.80 -4.99 -32.67
N ALA A 32 1.69 -4.99 -31.67
CA ALA A 32 1.41 -4.91 -30.24
C ALA A 32 1.84 -3.56 -29.62
N GLN A 33 2.30 -2.61 -30.45
CA GLN A 33 2.75 -1.32 -29.95
C GLN A 33 1.53 -0.49 -29.49
N GLY A 34 1.64 0.12 -28.31
CA GLY A 34 0.59 0.98 -27.75
C GLY A 34 -0.58 0.29 -27.05
N VAL A 35 -0.88 -0.98 -27.36
CA VAL A 35 -1.97 -1.75 -26.73
C VAL A 35 -1.43 -3.10 -26.25
N GLN A 36 -1.58 -3.39 -24.96
CA GLN A 36 -1.11 -4.64 -24.35
C GLN A 36 -2.26 -5.36 -23.67
N GLU A 37 -2.61 -6.56 -24.15
CA GLU A 37 -3.55 -7.44 -23.46
C GLU A 37 -2.83 -8.29 -22.40
N TRP A 38 -3.49 -8.40 -21.25
CA TRP A 38 -3.07 -9.16 -20.09
C TRP A 38 -4.16 -10.14 -19.69
N GLN A 39 -3.77 -11.39 -19.54
CA GLN A 39 -4.62 -12.42 -18.95
C GLN A 39 -4.18 -12.65 -17.50
N VAL A 40 -5.11 -12.42 -16.57
CA VAL A 40 -4.89 -12.60 -15.14
C VAL A 40 -5.64 -13.84 -14.71
N ARG A 41 -4.91 -14.89 -14.31
CA ARG A 41 -5.52 -16.11 -13.78
C ARG A 41 -5.72 -15.94 -12.28
N ILE A 42 -6.92 -16.25 -11.80
CA ILE A 42 -7.28 -16.24 -10.39
C ILE A 42 -7.21 -17.69 -9.90
N THR A 43 -6.41 -17.93 -8.86
CA THR A 43 -6.27 -19.26 -8.25
C THR A 43 -6.55 -19.20 -6.76
N ALA A 44 -7.10 -20.27 -6.19
CA ALA A 44 -7.21 -20.46 -4.75
C ALA A 44 -6.53 -21.79 -4.40
N ALA A 45 -5.57 -21.76 -3.46
CA ALA A 45 -4.76 -22.94 -3.12
C ALA A 45 -4.09 -23.60 -4.36
N GLY A 46 -3.72 -22.78 -5.36
CA GLY A 46 -3.15 -23.23 -6.63
C GLY A 46 -4.14 -23.84 -7.63
N THR A 47 -5.44 -23.91 -7.30
CA THR A 47 -6.50 -24.35 -8.21
C THR A 47 -7.09 -23.14 -8.94
N PRO A 48 -7.24 -23.15 -10.28
CA PRO A 48 -7.88 -22.05 -11.01
C PRO A 48 -9.35 -21.91 -10.60
N VAL A 49 -9.73 -20.70 -10.18
CA VAL A 49 -11.10 -20.35 -9.76
C VAL A 49 -11.69 -19.19 -10.57
N GLY A 50 -10.90 -18.62 -11.48
CA GLY A 50 -11.35 -17.54 -12.34
C GLY A 50 -10.27 -17.00 -13.26
N SER A 51 -10.66 -16.01 -14.05
CA SER A 51 -9.78 -15.23 -14.91
C SER A 51 -10.35 -13.83 -15.13
N LEU A 52 -9.46 -12.88 -15.34
CA LEU A 52 -9.78 -11.52 -15.73
C LEU A 52 -8.89 -11.13 -16.91
N THR A 53 -9.43 -10.36 -17.84
CA THR A 53 -8.63 -9.76 -18.91
C THR A 53 -8.44 -8.27 -18.63
N ALA A 54 -7.29 -7.73 -18.96
CA ALA A 54 -7.07 -6.29 -18.91
C ALA A 54 -6.31 -5.81 -20.15
N VAL A 55 -6.65 -4.63 -20.64
CA VAL A 55 -6.00 -4.01 -21.80
C VAL A 55 -5.35 -2.71 -21.37
N ARG A 56 -4.04 -2.61 -21.51
CA ARG A 56 -3.29 -1.37 -21.28
C ARG A 56 -3.14 -0.61 -22.59
N GLY A 57 -3.75 0.57 -22.66
CA GLY A 57 -3.55 1.54 -23.73
C GLY A 57 -2.49 2.58 -23.33
N LEU A 58 -1.33 2.54 -23.98
CA LEU A 58 -0.21 3.45 -23.76
C LEU A 58 -0.21 4.53 -24.83
N TYR A 59 -0.78 5.70 -24.50
CA TYR A 59 -0.96 6.81 -25.44
C TYR A 59 0.32 7.18 -26.19
N TRP A 60 1.44 7.34 -25.46
CA TRP A 60 2.73 7.74 -26.01
C TRP A 60 3.41 6.68 -26.90
N LYS A 61 2.93 5.44 -26.90
CA LYS A 61 3.48 4.35 -27.73
C LYS A 61 2.66 4.06 -28.98
N SER A 62 1.49 4.67 -29.15
CA SER A 62 0.63 4.45 -30.30
C SER A 62 0.59 5.70 -31.18
N ASP A 63 0.65 5.53 -32.49
CA ASP A 63 0.41 6.65 -33.43
C ASP A 63 -1.07 7.08 -33.40
N ASN A 64 -1.99 6.13 -33.19
CA ASN A 64 -3.42 6.36 -32.96
C ASN A 64 -3.93 5.30 -31.98
N LEU A 65 -4.14 5.66 -30.71
CA LEU A 65 -4.58 4.70 -29.69
C LEU A 65 -6.01 4.21 -29.93
N ARG A 66 -6.87 5.05 -30.53
CA ARG A 66 -8.27 4.72 -30.78
C ARG A 66 -8.42 3.58 -31.78
N GLU A 67 -7.77 3.68 -32.93
CA GLU A 67 -7.80 2.61 -33.94
C GLU A 67 -7.30 1.29 -33.34
N ARG A 68 -6.23 1.36 -32.54
CA ARG A 68 -5.59 0.18 -31.94
C ARG A 68 -6.46 -0.50 -30.90
N MET A 69 -7.19 0.26 -30.10
CA MET A 69 -8.14 -0.28 -29.13
C MET A 69 -9.48 -0.67 -29.79
N ALA A 70 -9.84 -0.10 -30.95
CA ALA A 70 -11.03 -0.46 -31.70
C ALA A 70 -10.91 -1.82 -32.43
N ASP A 71 -9.68 -2.27 -32.69
CA ASP A 71 -9.39 -3.61 -33.20
C ASP A 71 -9.65 -4.71 -32.15
N GLU A 72 -9.69 -4.35 -30.86
CA GLU A 72 -10.09 -5.26 -29.77
C GLU A 72 -11.61 -5.48 -29.81
N GLN A 73 -12.06 -6.72 -29.58
CA GLN A 73 -13.49 -7.00 -29.48
C GLN A 73 -14.05 -6.57 -28.11
N SER A 74 -15.37 -6.33 -28.07
CA SER A 74 -16.20 -6.01 -26.89
C SER A 74 -16.01 -4.63 -26.24
N PHE A 75 -15.33 -4.56 -25.09
CA PHE A 75 -15.39 -3.41 -24.17
C PHE A 75 -14.29 -2.36 -24.43
N PRO A 76 -13.03 -2.72 -24.76
CA PRO A 76 -12.01 -1.72 -25.07
C PRO A 76 -12.36 -0.82 -26.27
N ALA A 77 -13.05 -1.36 -27.29
CA ALA A 77 -13.53 -0.57 -28.42
C ALA A 77 -14.58 0.48 -28.00
N LEU A 78 -15.46 0.14 -27.05
CA LEU A 78 -16.41 1.09 -26.47
C LEU A 78 -15.67 2.20 -25.72
N VAL A 79 -14.70 1.84 -24.88
CA VAL A 79 -13.86 2.79 -24.14
C VAL A 79 -13.14 3.73 -25.11
N ALA A 80 -12.52 3.18 -26.15
CA ALA A 80 -11.82 3.97 -27.16
C ALA A 80 -12.74 4.97 -27.87
N ALA A 81 -14.00 4.59 -28.13
CA ALA A 81 -14.96 5.47 -28.79
C ALA A 81 -15.43 6.65 -27.91
N GLN A 82 -15.35 6.52 -26.57
CA GLN A 82 -15.77 7.57 -25.64
C GLN A 82 -14.60 8.43 -25.15
N LEU A 83 -13.43 7.84 -24.92
CA LEU A 83 -12.28 8.55 -24.36
C LEU A 83 -11.38 9.19 -25.41
N LEU A 84 -11.45 8.74 -26.67
CA LEU A 84 -10.52 9.16 -27.72
C LEU A 84 -11.23 9.75 -28.94
N ASP A 85 -10.67 10.83 -29.50
CA ASP A 85 -11.12 11.46 -30.74
C ASP A 85 -10.66 10.66 -31.99
N GLU A 86 -11.01 11.12 -33.20
CA GLU A 86 -10.65 10.43 -34.46
C GLU A 86 -9.14 10.35 -34.69
N ASP A 87 -8.37 11.29 -34.14
CA ASP A 87 -6.91 11.32 -34.22
C ASP A 87 -6.25 10.45 -33.12
N GLY A 88 -7.05 9.81 -32.27
CA GLY A 88 -6.57 8.97 -31.17
C GLY A 88 -6.07 9.75 -29.95
N ARG A 89 -6.41 11.04 -29.85
CA ARG A 89 -6.14 11.89 -28.67
C ARG A 89 -7.27 11.78 -27.66
N PHE A 90 -6.96 12.03 -26.40
CA PHE A 90 -7.98 12.14 -25.37
C PHE A 90 -9.00 13.24 -25.70
N THR A 91 -10.29 12.94 -25.49
CA THR A 91 -11.36 13.93 -25.68
C THR A 91 -11.28 14.99 -24.59
N TYR A 92 -11.72 16.21 -24.90
CA TYR A 92 -11.77 17.30 -23.93
C TYR A 92 -12.59 16.93 -22.68
N GLU A 93 -13.70 16.22 -22.88
CA GLU A 93 -14.58 15.75 -21.79
C GLU A 93 -13.85 14.78 -20.86
N PHE A 94 -13.00 13.91 -21.40
CA PHE A 94 -12.18 13.03 -20.59
C PHE A 94 -11.04 13.80 -19.90
N GLU A 95 -10.34 14.69 -20.60
CA GLU A 95 -9.25 15.50 -20.01
C GLU A 95 -9.75 16.44 -18.89
N GLU A 96 -10.99 16.92 -18.92
CA GLU A 96 -11.59 17.65 -17.79
C GLU A 96 -11.96 16.74 -16.61
N PHE A 97 -12.16 15.44 -16.85
CA PHE A 97 -12.57 14.48 -15.83
C PHE A 97 -11.40 13.90 -15.03
N ILE A 98 -10.23 13.75 -15.67
CA ILE A 98 -9.02 13.19 -15.06
C ILE A 98 -7.95 14.27 -14.83
N GLU A 99 -7.14 14.14 -13.77
CA GLU A 99 -6.12 15.14 -13.44
C GLU A 99 -4.88 15.03 -14.34
N SER A 100 -4.35 13.81 -14.53
CA SER A 100 -3.05 13.66 -15.22
C SER A 100 -2.82 12.32 -15.92
N ALA A 101 -3.87 11.56 -16.25
CA ALA A 101 -3.64 10.28 -16.91
C ALA A 101 -3.05 10.45 -18.32
N SER A 102 -2.00 9.67 -18.60
CA SER A 102 -1.35 9.59 -19.91
C SER A 102 -1.52 8.22 -20.54
N SER A 103 -2.25 7.32 -19.90
CA SER A 103 -2.50 5.95 -20.34
C SER A 103 -3.81 5.46 -19.74
N VAL A 104 -4.37 4.41 -20.32
CA VAL A 104 -5.62 3.79 -19.88
C VAL A 104 -5.40 2.32 -19.53
N LEU A 105 -6.03 1.85 -18.47
CA LEU A 105 -6.15 0.43 -18.16
C LEU A 105 -7.63 0.07 -18.24
N VAL A 106 -8.01 -0.70 -19.25
CA VAL A 106 -9.38 -1.22 -19.36
C VAL A 106 -9.42 -2.57 -18.67
N VAL A 107 -10.22 -2.69 -17.61
CA VAL A 107 -10.47 -3.96 -16.92
C VAL A 107 -11.71 -4.60 -17.53
N ASP A 108 -11.55 -5.78 -18.11
CA ASP A 108 -12.55 -6.43 -18.97
C ASP A 108 -12.74 -7.92 -18.60
N ARG A 109 -13.86 -8.50 -19.06
CA ARG A 109 -14.16 -9.94 -19.05
C ARG A 109 -13.69 -10.68 -17.79
N LEU A 110 -14.44 -10.53 -16.72
CA LEU A 110 -14.30 -11.33 -15.52
C LEU A 110 -15.07 -12.65 -15.66
N HIS A 111 -14.38 -13.76 -15.41
CA HIS A 111 -15.00 -15.04 -15.09
C HIS A 111 -14.52 -15.47 -13.71
N VAL A 112 -15.45 -15.76 -12.80
CA VAL A 112 -15.13 -16.23 -11.46
C VAL A 112 -16.13 -17.30 -11.05
N GLU A 113 -15.65 -18.35 -10.37
CA GLU A 113 -16.52 -19.38 -9.82
C GLU A 113 -17.49 -18.79 -8.79
N GLU A 114 -18.67 -19.40 -8.66
CA GLU A 114 -19.75 -18.90 -7.80
C GLU A 114 -19.30 -18.66 -6.36
N ALA A 115 -18.42 -19.52 -5.82
CA ALA A 115 -17.88 -19.38 -4.45
C ALA A 115 -17.01 -18.12 -4.24
N PHE A 116 -16.54 -17.50 -5.33
CA PHE A 116 -15.72 -16.29 -5.31
C PHE A 116 -16.40 -15.12 -6.02
N ALA A 117 -17.66 -15.29 -6.45
CA ALA A 117 -18.49 -14.29 -7.12
C ALA A 117 -19.06 -13.29 -6.12
N ASP A 118 -18.19 -12.63 -5.37
CA ASP A 118 -18.51 -11.59 -4.40
C ASP A 118 -17.86 -10.26 -4.81
N PRO A 119 -18.60 -9.14 -4.79
CA PRO A 119 -18.08 -7.83 -5.21
C PRO A 119 -16.80 -7.41 -4.47
N VAL A 120 -16.70 -7.68 -3.16
CA VAL A 120 -15.53 -7.31 -2.35
C VAL A 120 -14.31 -8.14 -2.76
N VAL A 121 -14.51 -9.44 -3.04
CA VAL A 121 -13.44 -10.31 -3.59
C VAL A 121 -12.97 -9.78 -4.94
N VAL A 122 -13.91 -9.46 -5.83
CA VAL A 122 -13.59 -8.92 -7.15
C VAL A 122 -12.88 -7.57 -7.05
N ALA A 123 -13.28 -6.68 -6.15
CA ALA A 123 -12.57 -5.42 -5.92
C ALA A 123 -11.13 -5.63 -5.43
N GLY A 124 -10.87 -6.64 -4.59
CA GLY A 124 -9.49 -6.99 -4.23
C GLY A 124 -8.66 -7.48 -5.40
N VAL A 125 -9.27 -8.29 -6.28
CA VAL A 125 -8.65 -8.72 -7.54
C VAL A 125 -8.34 -7.52 -8.42
N VAL A 126 -9.30 -6.64 -8.66
CA VAL A 126 -9.14 -5.42 -9.47
C VAL A 126 -8.07 -4.51 -8.87
N ALA A 127 -8.09 -4.25 -7.55
CA ALA A 127 -7.06 -3.44 -6.89
C ALA A 127 -5.65 -4.02 -7.09
N SER A 128 -5.50 -5.34 -6.99
CA SER A 128 -4.21 -6.01 -7.21
C SER A 128 -3.75 -5.94 -8.67
N VAL A 129 -4.70 -5.93 -9.61
CA VAL A 129 -4.44 -5.74 -11.05
C VAL A 129 -3.99 -4.31 -11.33
N ILE A 130 -4.64 -3.33 -10.72
CA ILE A 130 -4.26 -1.92 -10.79
C ILE A 130 -2.83 -1.73 -10.27
N ASP A 131 -2.54 -2.16 -9.04
CA ASP A 131 -1.20 -2.08 -8.42
C ASP A 131 -0.10 -2.67 -9.31
N ARG A 132 -0.41 -3.75 -10.01
CA ARG A 132 0.59 -4.49 -10.80
C ARG A 132 0.76 -3.94 -12.21
N LEU A 133 -0.32 -3.47 -12.83
CA LEU A 133 -0.35 -3.09 -14.24
C LEU A 133 -0.33 -1.57 -14.47
N THR A 134 -0.37 -0.75 -13.43
CA THR A 134 -0.39 0.71 -13.56
C THR A 134 0.73 1.39 -12.76
N ASP A 135 0.88 2.69 -13.01
CA ASP A 135 1.56 3.68 -12.17
C ASP A 135 0.61 4.87 -11.98
N ASN A 136 1.11 6.00 -11.45
CA ASN A 136 0.29 7.17 -11.10
C ASN A 136 -0.31 7.93 -12.28
N TYR A 137 -0.11 7.48 -13.53
CA TYR A 137 -0.58 8.18 -14.73
C TYR A 137 -1.58 7.36 -15.56
N PHE A 138 -2.36 6.50 -14.91
CA PHE A 138 -3.38 5.68 -15.55
C PHE A 138 -4.80 6.11 -15.14
N ALA A 139 -5.69 6.17 -16.12
CA ALA A 139 -7.12 6.09 -15.89
C ALA A 139 -7.54 4.62 -16.01
N VAL A 140 -8.05 4.05 -14.92
CA VAL A 140 -8.55 2.68 -14.91
C VAL A 140 -10.04 2.71 -15.24
N VAL A 141 -10.42 2.02 -16.30
CA VAL A 141 -11.78 2.02 -16.84
C VAL A 141 -12.46 0.69 -16.56
N LEU A 142 -13.63 0.75 -15.95
CA LEU A 142 -14.49 -0.39 -15.63
C LEU A 142 -15.88 -0.20 -16.23
N PRO A 143 -16.65 -1.28 -16.48
CA PRO A 143 -18.03 -1.16 -16.94
C PRO A 143 -18.87 -0.47 -15.87
N ALA A 144 -19.72 0.47 -16.27
CA ALA A 144 -20.80 0.98 -15.42
C ALA A 144 -22.00 0.02 -15.46
N LYS A 145 -22.95 0.25 -14.55
CA LYS A 145 -24.12 -0.63 -14.38
C LYS A 145 -24.93 -0.86 -15.67
N ASN A 146 -25.02 0.13 -16.55
CA ASN A 146 -25.80 0.01 -17.78
C ASN A 146 -25.04 -0.69 -18.93
N ALA A 147 -23.72 -0.85 -18.82
CA ALA A 147 -22.90 -1.63 -19.76
C ALA A 147 -22.82 -3.12 -19.41
N CYS A 148 -23.40 -3.53 -18.28
CA CYS A 148 -23.31 -4.90 -17.79
C CYS A 148 -24.19 -5.85 -18.63
N THR A 149 -23.56 -6.80 -19.32
CA THR A 149 -24.26 -7.79 -20.16
C THR A 149 -24.22 -9.20 -19.60
N ASP A 150 -23.39 -9.42 -18.57
CA ASP A 150 -23.21 -10.69 -17.88
C ASP A 150 -22.87 -10.50 -16.40
N ALA A 151 -22.81 -11.60 -15.63
CA ALA A 151 -22.53 -11.56 -14.20
C ALA A 151 -21.12 -11.02 -13.87
N GLY A 152 -20.13 -11.26 -14.74
CA GLY A 152 -18.78 -10.76 -14.56
C GLY A 152 -18.69 -9.25 -14.70
N SER A 153 -19.31 -8.69 -15.74
CA SER A 153 -19.42 -7.25 -15.93
C SER A 153 -20.20 -6.56 -14.81
N ALA A 154 -21.24 -7.18 -14.28
CA ALA A 154 -21.97 -6.68 -13.10
C ALA A 154 -21.08 -6.64 -11.84
N LEU A 155 -20.31 -7.71 -11.59
CA LEU A 155 -19.35 -7.75 -10.48
C LEU A 155 -18.23 -6.72 -10.63
N LEU A 156 -17.72 -6.50 -11.86
CA LEU A 156 -16.74 -5.44 -12.13
C LEU A 156 -17.33 -4.05 -11.90
N ALA A 157 -18.60 -3.84 -12.25
CA ALA A 157 -19.26 -2.57 -12.02
C ALA A 157 -19.42 -2.27 -10.53
N GLU A 158 -19.81 -3.28 -9.74
CA GLU A 158 -19.87 -3.15 -8.28
C GLU A 158 -18.48 -2.94 -7.69
N ALA A 159 -17.47 -3.70 -8.12
CA ALA A 159 -16.09 -3.55 -7.69
C ALA A 159 -15.52 -2.15 -7.96
N GLY A 160 -15.88 -1.52 -9.08
CA GLY A 160 -15.51 -0.13 -9.36
C GLY A 160 -16.06 0.84 -8.30
N MET A 161 -17.33 0.71 -7.92
CA MET A 161 -17.92 1.53 -6.84
C MET A 161 -17.19 1.31 -5.50
N LEU A 162 -16.81 0.07 -5.19
CA LEU A 162 -16.04 -0.25 -3.98
C LEU A 162 -14.67 0.45 -3.95
N LEU A 163 -14.07 0.62 -5.13
CA LEU A 163 -12.78 1.26 -5.35
C LEU A 163 -12.91 2.77 -5.62
N SER A 164 -14.07 3.36 -5.32
CA SER A 164 -14.34 4.78 -5.49
C SER A 164 -14.17 5.27 -6.94
N ALA A 165 -14.48 4.41 -7.92
CA ALA A 165 -14.60 4.83 -9.31
C ALA A 165 -15.74 5.85 -9.46
N GLN A 166 -15.51 6.86 -10.28
CA GLN A 166 -16.50 7.88 -10.60
C GLN A 166 -17.20 7.54 -11.92
N GLU A 167 -18.50 7.74 -12.00
CA GLU A 167 -19.25 7.58 -13.25
C GLU A 167 -18.79 8.64 -14.27
N PHE A 168 -18.26 8.18 -15.41
CA PHE A 168 -17.87 9.04 -16.52
C PHE A 168 -19.01 9.14 -17.55
N SER A 169 -19.67 8.01 -17.80
CA SER A 169 -20.84 7.92 -18.66
C SER A 169 -21.80 6.84 -18.17
N ASP A 170 -22.95 6.69 -18.82
CA ASP A 170 -23.90 5.61 -18.51
C ASP A 170 -23.27 4.21 -18.63
N GLU A 171 -22.18 4.09 -19.39
CA GLU A 171 -21.53 2.82 -19.70
C GLU A 171 -20.15 2.66 -19.05
N LEU A 172 -19.51 3.75 -18.60
CA LEU A 172 -18.13 3.74 -18.10
C LEU A 172 -18.03 4.39 -16.71
N GLN A 173 -17.27 3.74 -15.84
CA GLN A 173 -16.76 4.36 -14.62
C GLN A 173 -15.24 4.34 -14.62
N ILE A 174 -14.63 5.36 -14.02
CA ILE A 174 -13.20 5.63 -14.12
C ILE A 174 -12.61 5.87 -12.72
N ILE A 175 -11.48 5.23 -12.48
CA ILE A 175 -10.60 5.48 -11.33
C ILE A 175 -9.39 6.25 -11.85
N ASP A 176 -9.19 7.46 -11.35
CA ASP A 176 -7.98 8.24 -11.63
C ASP A 176 -6.89 7.91 -10.61
N ASN A 177 -5.89 7.12 -11.03
CA ASN A 177 -4.80 6.69 -10.15
C ASN A 177 -3.83 7.82 -9.76
N ALA A 178 -3.96 9.02 -10.31
CA ALA A 178 -3.20 10.17 -9.85
C ALA A 178 -3.67 10.66 -8.46
N LEU A 179 -4.88 10.30 -8.04
CA LEU A 179 -5.49 10.73 -6.79
C LEU A 179 -5.24 9.73 -5.64
N ALA A 180 -5.29 10.22 -4.40
CA ALA A 180 -5.17 9.38 -3.20
C ALA A 180 -6.44 8.58 -2.87
N ALA A 181 -7.62 9.03 -3.35
CA ALA A 181 -8.89 8.40 -3.03
C ALA A 181 -8.99 6.90 -3.45
N PRO A 182 -8.50 6.49 -4.64
CA PRO A 182 -8.41 5.09 -5.02
C PRO A 182 -7.49 4.24 -4.14
N GLU A 183 -6.37 4.79 -3.65
CA GLU A 183 -5.47 4.07 -2.75
C GLU A 183 -6.15 3.78 -1.41
N GLN A 184 -6.82 4.78 -0.85
CA GLN A 184 -7.64 4.62 0.36
C GLN A 184 -8.79 3.62 0.15
N ALA A 185 -9.46 3.67 -1.00
CA ALA A 185 -10.53 2.73 -1.32
C ALA A 185 -10.01 1.29 -1.47
N ALA A 186 -8.87 1.10 -2.13
CA ALA A 186 -8.19 -0.18 -2.23
C ALA A 186 -7.77 -0.70 -0.84
N GLN A 187 -7.31 0.18 0.05
CA GLN A 187 -6.99 -0.17 1.44
C GLN A 187 -8.24 -0.61 2.21
N ARG A 188 -9.38 0.10 2.09
CA ARG A 188 -10.66 -0.31 2.69
C ARG A 188 -11.11 -1.69 2.19
N VAL A 189 -11.04 -1.93 0.89
CA VAL A 189 -11.37 -3.23 0.28
C VAL A 189 -10.46 -4.34 0.83
N ARG A 190 -9.15 -4.12 0.91
CA ARG A 190 -8.20 -5.09 1.49
C ARG A 190 -8.49 -5.37 2.96
N SER A 191 -8.81 -4.34 3.73
CA SER A 191 -9.21 -4.48 5.13
C SER A 191 -10.44 -5.38 5.27
N ARG A 192 -11.47 -5.15 4.43
CA ARG A 192 -12.66 -6.00 4.42
C ARG A 192 -12.40 -7.42 3.95
N LEU A 193 -11.56 -7.63 2.94
CA LEU A 193 -11.19 -8.98 2.51
C LEU A 193 -10.47 -9.74 3.59
N ARG A 194 -9.58 -9.07 4.32
CA ARG A 194 -8.97 -9.65 5.52
C ARG A 194 -10.05 -9.99 6.53
N SER A 195 -10.96 -9.08 6.85
CA SER A 195 -12.07 -9.35 7.78
C SER A 195 -12.95 -10.55 7.35
N LEU A 196 -13.30 -10.64 6.06
CA LEU A 196 -14.02 -11.78 5.47
C LEU A 196 -13.26 -13.10 5.63
N ALA A 197 -11.99 -13.13 5.25
CA ALA A 197 -11.13 -14.31 5.39
C ALA A 197 -10.97 -14.72 6.87
N ARG A 198 -11.00 -13.72 7.75
CA ARG A 198 -10.77 -13.84 9.19
C ARG A 198 -12.01 -14.34 9.94
N HIS A 199 -13.18 -13.78 9.68
CA HIS A 199 -14.38 -13.96 10.50
C HIS A 199 -15.58 -14.54 9.73
N GLY A 200 -15.45 -14.76 8.42
CA GLY A 200 -16.54 -15.26 7.56
C GLY A 200 -17.67 -14.25 7.34
N GLN A 201 -17.48 -12.99 7.77
CA GLN A 201 -18.41 -11.87 7.58
C GLN A 201 -17.62 -10.61 7.20
N PRO A 202 -18.13 -9.75 6.30
CA PRO A 202 -17.47 -8.49 5.99
C PRO A 202 -17.67 -7.51 7.15
N ALA A 203 -16.61 -6.80 7.50
CA ALA A 203 -16.72 -5.57 8.31
C ALA A 203 -17.74 -4.64 7.62
N ALA A 204 -18.61 -4.01 8.42
CA ALA A 204 -19.68 -3.18 7.88
C ALA A 204 -19.13 -2.04 7.02
N TRP A 205 -20.02 -1.50 6.18
CA TRP A 205 -19.80 -0.16 5.64
C TRP A 205 -20.06 0.82 6.76
N ASP A 206 -19.01 1.14 7.52
CA ASP A 206 -19.04 2.31 8.37
C ASP A 206 -19.10 3.51 7.41
N GLU A 207 -20.32 4.00 7.18
CA GLU A 207 -20.62 5.23 6.45
C GLU A 207 -20.28 6.48 7.27
N ASP A 208 -19.82 6.31 8.51
CA ASP A 208 -19.33 7.38 9.38
C ASP A 208 -18.00 6.91 10.00
N ASP A 209 -16.87 7.34 9.41
CA ASP A 209 -15.54 7.26 10.02
C ASP A 209 -15.27 8.51 10.89
N ASP A 210 -16.35 9.03 11.49
CA ASP A 210 -16.34 10.11 12.48
C ASP A 210 -17.21 9.65 13.67
N GLU A 211 -16.55 9.21 14.74
CA GLU A 211 -17.09 8.97 16.09
C GLU A 211 -18.00 7.73 16.30
N ASP A 212 -17.44 6.63 16.81
CA ASP A 212 -17.83 5.98 18.09
C ASP A 212 -17.26 4.55 18.15
N ASP A 213 -16.09 4.43 18.78
CA ASP A 213 -15.41 3.17 19.06
C ASP A 213 -16.22 2.34 20.07
N GLY A 214 -17.18 1.57 19.57
CA GLY A 214 -17.95 0.59 20.32
C GLY A 214 -17.15 -0.68 20.57
N TRP A 215 -16.26 -0.63 21.57
CA TRP A 215 -15.53 -1.73 22.21
C TRP A 215 -16.20 -3.11 22.09
N TYR A 216 -15.60 -4.02 21.32
CA TYR A 216 -15.66 -5.45 21.62
C TYR A 216 -14.36 -5.85 22.33
N GLU A 217 -14.46 -6.03 23.64
CA GLU A 217 -13.46 -6.76 24.45
C GLU A 217 -13.32 -8.19 23.90
N ASP A 218 -12.31 -8.45 23.08
CA ASP A 218 -11.61 -9.73 23.08
C ASP A 218 -10.11 -9.43 23.25
N GLY A 219 -9.60 -9.68 24.46
CA GLY A 219 -8.28 -9.25 24.93
C GLY A 219 -7.07 -9.99 24.35
N GLU A 220 -7.06 -10.25 23.04
CA GLU A 220 -5.93 -10.85 22.29
C GLU A 220 -5.57 -10.05 21.00
N GLU A 221 -6.16 -8.88 20.78
CA GLU A 221 -6.17 -8.23 19.46
C GLU A 221 -5.01 -7.27 19.13
N ASP A 222 -4.10 -6.93 20.05
CA ASP A 222 -3.06 -5.89 19.84
C ASP A 222 -1.63 -6.41 19.57
N GLU A 223 -1.40 -7.72 19.54
CA GLU A 223 -0.04 -8.29 19.44
C GLU A 223 0.37 -8.63 18.00
N LEU A 224 1.63 -8.33 17.65
CA LEU A 224 2.25 -8.74 16.39
C LEU A 224 2.23 -10.28 16.27
N THR A 225 1.94 -10.78 15.07
CA THR A 225 2.15 -12.21 14.80
C THR A 225 3.64 -12.53 14.85
N ALA A 226 3.98 -13.76 15.26
CA ALA A 226 5.38 -14.21 15.31
C ALA A 226 6.11 -14.04 13.97
N ARG A 227 5.43 -14.28 12.84
CA ARG A 227 6.01 -14.11 11.50
C ARG A 227 6.21 -12.63 11.15
N THR A 228 5.26 -11.77 11.49
CA THR A 228 5.37 -10.31 11.27
C THR A 228 6.52 -9.72 12.10
N GLY A 229 6.59 -10.05 13.39
CA GLY A 229 7.68 -9.64 14.27
C GLY A 229 9.04 -10.12 13.79
N ALA A 230 9.14 -11.35 13.28
CA ALA A 230 10.39 -11.89 12.72
C ALA A 230 10.87 -11.10 11.49
N VAL A 231 9.97 -10.76 10.56
CA VAL A 231 10.34 -9.97 9.36
C VAL A 231 10.64 -8.51 9.72
N LEU A 232 9.91 -7.92 10.65
CA LEU A 232 10.20 -6.57 11.15
C LEU A 232 11.57 -6.50 11.82
N ARG A 233 11.94 -7.52 12.60
CA ARG A 233 13.28 -7.62 13.21
C ARG A 233 14.36 -7.64 12.14
N VAL A 234 14.23 -8.46 11.10
CA VAL A 234 15.18 -8.50 9.98
C VAL A 234 15.29 -7.14 9.29
N ALA A 235 14.17 -6.45 9.10
CA ALA A 235 14.17 -5.10 8.51
C ALA A 235 14.94 -4.09 9.38
N LEU A 236 14.72 -4.09 10.70
CA LEU A 236 15.42 -3.23 11.65
C LEU A 236 16.91 -3.56 11.76
N GLU A 237 17.28 -4.84 11.71
CA GLU A 237 18.68 -5.28 11.66
C GLU A 237 19.38 -4.80 10.38
N GLU A 238 18.74 -4.94 9.21
CA GLU A 238 19.28 -4.43 7.95
C GLU A 238 19.45 -2.89 7.98
N LEU A 239 18.48 -2.16 8.55
CA LEU A 239 18.57 -0.70 8.67
C LEU A 239 19.66 -0.30 9.67
N SER A 240 19.78 -0.99 10.80
CA SER A 240 20.86 -0.78 11.77
C SER A 240 22.24 -0.93 11.13
N GLU A 241 22.46 -2.01 10.37
CA GLU A 241 23.74 -2.20 9.66
C GLU A 241 24.03 -1.07 8.68
N GLN A 242 23.01 -0.62 7.95
CA GLN A 242 23.15 0.46 6.97
C GLN A 242 23.45 1.82 7.61
N ILE A 243 22.74 2.18 8.69
CA ILE A 243 22.99 3.46 9.37
C ILE A 243 24.33 3.46 10.13
N TRP A 244 24.77 2.32 10.66
CA TRP A 244 26.13 2.21 11.21
C TRP A 244 27.21 2.41 10.14
N GLN A 245 26.98 1.96 8.90
CA GLN A 245 27.86 2.27 7.77
C GLN A 245 27.80 3.77 7.42
N ASP A 246 26.62 4.36 7.36
CA ASP A 246 26.48 5.80 7.11
C ASP A 246 27.20 6.64 8.19
N VAL A 247 27.12 6.25 9.47
CA VAL A 247 27.84 6.90 10.58
C VAL A 247 29.36 6.86 10.37
N ALA A 248 29.88 5.72 9.89
CA ALA A 248 31.31 5.54 9.65
C ALA A 248 31.79 6.31 8.40
N ASP A 249 30.98 6.34 7.34
CA ASP A 249 31.31 6.98 6.07
C ASP A 249 31.17 8.50 6.13
N VAL A 250 30.11 9.01 6.76
CA VAL A 250 29.77 10.44 6.77
C VAL A 250 30.34 11.15 8.01
N GLY A 251 30.42 10.48 9.16
CA GLY A 251 30.92 11.09 10.41
C GLY A 251 30.09 12.29 10.85
N ASP A 252 30.72 13.45 11.04
CA ASP A 252 30.07 14.73 11.35
C ASP A 252 29.69 15.56 10.11
N ALA A 253 30.04 15.11 8.90
CA ALA A 253 29.72 15.85 7.69
C ALA A 253 28.20 15.90 7.46
N PRO A 254 27.63 17.00 6.94
CA PRO A 254 26.20 17.05 6.61
C PRO A 254 25.81 15.95 5.62
N ALA A 255 24.61 15.38 5.78
CA ALA A 255 24.00 14.46 4.82
C ALA A 255 22.99 15.22 3.94
N GLY A 256 22.89 14.88 2.65
CA GLY A 256 21.82 15.37 1.78
C GLY A 256 20.62 14.42 1.70
N ARG A 257 19.47 14.91 1.20
CA ARG A 257 18.32 14.06 0.90
C ARG A 257 18.71 13.02 -0.16
N GLY A 258 18.43 11.74 0.12
CA GLY A 258 18.81 10.64 -0.75
C GLY A 258 20.32 10.35 -0.80
N GLU A 259 21.14 11.04 -0.01
CA GLU A 259 22.56 10.74 0.17
C GLU A 259 22.75 9.82 1.37
N GLY A 260 23.61 8.81 1.22
CA GLY A 260 23.73 7.72 2.20
C GLY A 260 22.62 6.68 2.06
N ARG A 261 22.58 5.72 2.96
CA ARG A 261 21.63 4.61 2.94
C ARG A 261 20.36 4.98 3.70
N VAL A 262 20.47 5.08 5.04
CA VAL A 262 19.38 5.42 5.94
C VAL A 262 19.35 6.92 6.21
N LEU A 263 20.51 7.58 6.31
CA LEU A 263 20.54 9.03 6.58
C LEU A 263 19.77 9.84 5.53
N GLY A 264 19.84 9.44 4.26
CA GLY A 264 19.12 10.08 3.16
C GLY A 264 17.60 9.90 3.20
N SER A 265 17.10 8.99 4.04
CA SER A 265 15.67 8.72 4.27
C SER A 265 15.11 9.42 5.52
N LEU A 266 15.94 10.11 6.30
CA LEU A 266 15.52 10.88 7.47
C LEU A 266 14.98 12.27 7.06
N PRO A 267 14.19 12.93 7.92
CA PRO A 267 13.69 14.27 7.62
C PRO A 267 14.82 15.33 7.60
N PRO A 268 14.67 16.42 6.84
CA PRO A 268 15.73 17.41 6.62
C PRO A 268 16.34 18.01 7.90
N ILE A 269 15.58 18.10 9.00
CA ILE A 269 16.06 18.62 10.29
C ILE A 269 17.23 17.80 10.88
N THR A 270 17.43 16.57 10.39
CA THR A 270 18.47 15.65 10.86
C THR A 270 19.79 15.76 10.10
N PHE A 271 19.80 16.43 8.93
CA PHE A 271 20.91 16.39 7.98
C PHE A 271 22.21 17.02 8.49
N HIS A 272 22.09 17.96 9.43
CA HIS A 272 23.22 18.64 10.06
C HIS A 272 23.59 18.09 11.44
N GLN A 273 22.94 17.01 11.90
CA GLN A 273 23.23 16.42 13.20
C GLN A 273 24.60 15.72 13.19
N ASP A 274 25.27 15.72 14.34
CA ASP A 274 26.63 15.20 14.49
C ASP A 274 26.69 13.67 14.55
N GLN A 275 27.91 13.12 14.60
CA GLN A 275 28.14 11.69 14.70
C GLN A 275 27.50 11.09 15.96
N GLN A 276 27.47 11.80 17.09
CA GLN A 276 26.88 11.29 18.33
C GLN A 276 25.38 11.08 18.18
N TRP A 277 24.68 12.06 17.60
CA TRP A 277 23.26 11.95 17.30
C TRP A 277 22.97 10.77 16.36
N ARG A 278 23.77 10.62 15.29
CA ARG A 278 23.59 9.52 14.32
C ARG A 278 23.83 8.15 14.94
N ARG A 279 24.77 8.05 15.89
CA ARG A 279 24.98 6.82 16.68
C ARG A 279 23.79 6.51 17.58
N GLN A 280 23.14 7.52 18.16
CA GLN A 280 21.89 7.32 18.90
C GLN A 280 20.76 6.88 17.98
N MET A 281 20.62 7.47 16.79
CA MET A 281 19.65 7.01 15.80
C MET A 281 19.91 5.57 15.36
N ALA A 282 21.18 5.22 15.11
CA ALA A 282 21.57 3.84 14.80
C ALA A 282 21.20 2.87 15.94
N ARG A 283 21.35 3.33 17.18
CA ARG A 283 21.01 2.56 18.37
C ARG A 283 19.51 2.32 18.51
N CYS A 284 18.64 3.23 18.07
CA CYS A 284 17.19 3.01 18.08
C CYS A 284 16.80 1.76 17.28
N PHE A 285 17.42 1.51 16.12
CA PHE A 285 17.19 0.28 15.35
C PHE A 285 17.66 -0.98 16.10
N ASP A 286 18.84 -0.91 16.73
CA ASP A 286 19.37 -2.00 17.55
C ASP A 286 18.45 -2.35 18.74
N ASP A 287 17.96 -1.32 19.44
CA ASP A 287 17.13 -1.49 20.63
C ASP A 287 15.77 -2.10 20.25
N LEU A 288 15.13 -1.64 19.17
CA LEU A 288 13.86 -2.21 18.68
C LEU A 288 14.03 -3.63 18.15
N ALA A 289 15.11 -3.93 17.43
CA ALA A 289 15.39 -5.27 16.93
C ALA A 289 15.64 -6.25 18.09
N ALA A 290 16.38 -5.82 19.13
CA ALA A 290 16.62 -6.62 20.32
C ALA A 290 15.33 -6.87 21.10
N GLU A 291 14.46 -5.85 21.22
CA GLU A 291 13.16 -5.99 21.88
C GLU A 291 12.25 -7.00 21.16
N LEU A 292 12.20 -6.98 19.81
CA LEU A 292 11.50 -8.02 19.05
C LEU A 292 12.06 -9.41 19.29
N ALA A 293 13.39 -9.52 19.36
CA ALA A 293 14.04 -10.81 19.58
C ALA A 293 13.72 -11.40 20.97
N GLU A 294 13.59 -10.54 21.98
CA GLU A 294 13.32 -10.96 23.36
C GLU A 294 11.83 -11.17 23.64
N THR A 295 10.97 -10.29 23.12
CA THR A 295 9.56 -10.20 23.54
C THR A 295 8.57 -10.54 22.42
N GLY A 296 8.99 -10.54 21.16
CA GLY A 296 8.10 -10.72 20.00
C GLY A 296 7.29 -9.49 19.62
N THR A 297 7.38 -8.40 20.38
CA THR A 297 6.70 -7.11 20.12
C THR A 297 7.69 -5.95 20.26
N VAL A 298 7.26 -4.72 19.94
CA VAL A 298 8.03 -3.48 20.21
C VAL A 298 7.12 -2.39 20.70
N ARG A 299 7.72 -1.44 21.42
CA ARG A 299 7.10 -0.16 21.65
C ARG A 299 8.16 0.94 21.56
N PRO A 300 7.98 1.96 20.72
CA PRO A 300 8.90 3.08 20.71
C PRO A 300 8.76 3.88 22.02
N LEU A 301 9.91 4.25 22.60
CA LEU A 301 9.97 4.95 23.89
C LEU A 301 10.42 6.40 23.76
N CYS A 302 10.79 6.83 22.55
CA CYS A 302 11.15 8.19 22.18
C CYS A 302 10.96 8.41 20.67
N THR A 303 10.96 9.66 20.22
CA THR A 303 10.72 10.05 18.82
C THR A 303 11.73 9.41 17.85
N GLY A 304 12.98 9.22 18.28
CA GLY A 304 13.98 8.50 17.49
C GLY A 304 13.63 7.03 17.26
N GLU A 305 13.06 6.35 18.27
CA GLU A 305 12.55 4.98 18.11
C GLU A 305 11.29 4.95 17.24
N GLU A 306 10.40 5.93 17.33
CA GLU A 306 9.24 6.02 16.42
C GLU A 306 9.66 6.17 14.96
N MET A 307 10.58 7.10 14.66
CA MET A 307 11.13 7.27 13.32
C MET A 307 11.80 5.97 12.84
N ALA A 308 12.59 5.31 13.70
CA ALA A 308 13.24 4.05 13.36
C ALA A 308 12.21 2.95 13.04
N LEU A 309 11.13 2.88 13.82
CA LEU A 309 10.07 1.90 13.61
C LEU A 309 9.28 2.16 12.33
N HIS A 310 8.97 3.41 12.00
CA HIS A 310 8.34 3.77 10.73
C HIS A 310 9.18 3.31 9.53
N LEU A 311 10.49 3.60 9.54
CA LEU A 311 11.42 3.14 8.51
C LEU A 311 11.52 1.60 8.50
N GLY A 312 11.50 0.96 9.67
CA GLY A 312 11.50 -0.50 9.82
C GLY A 312 10.29 -1.15 9.17
N ILE A 313 9.09 -0.62 9.40
CA ILE A 313 7.84 -1.12 8.80
C ILE A 313 7.87 -0.93 7.28
N ASP A 314 8.30 0.23 6.77
CA ASP A 314 8.40 0.43 5.32
C ASP A 314 9.42 -0.52 4.68
N ARG A 315 10.56 -0.75 5.35
CA ARG A 315 11.54 -1.73 4.91
C ARG A 315 10.96 -3.15 4.93
N ALA A 316 10.22 -3.53 5.96
CA ALA A 316 9.58 -4.84 6.08
C ALA A 316 8.50 -5.08 4.99
N LYS A 317 7.70 -4.05 4.67
CA LYS A 317 6.79 -4.03 3.51
C LYS A 317 7.57 -4.32 2.22
N SER A 318 8.68 -3.62 2.02
CA SER A 318 9.55 -3.81 0.85
C SER A 318 10.18 -5.21 0.79
N LEU A 319 10.63 -5.77 1.91
CA LEU A 319 11.17 -7.14 1.98
C LEU A 319 10.10 -8.18 1.60
N THR A 320 8.89 -8.04 2.13
CA THR A 320 7.74 -8.92 1.84
C THR A 320 7.44 -8.95 0.34
N ARG A 321 7.44 -7.78 -0.31
CA ARG A 321 7.15 -7.65 -1.74
C ARG A 321 8.30 -8.10 -2.64
N ASN A 322 9.54 -7.71 -2.29
CA ASN A 322 10.67 -7.75 -3.21
C ASN A 322 11.66 -8.91 -2.93
N ARG A 323 11.64 -9.51 -1.73
CA ARG A 323 12.55 -10.59 -1.32
C ARG A 323 11.79 -11.77 -0.71
N PRO A 324 10.80 -12.37 -1.41
CA PRO A 324 9.93 -13.41 -0.85
C PRO A 324 10.66 -14.67 -0.37
N ARG A 325 11.83 -15.00 -0.93
CA ARG A 325 12.66 -16.12 -0.44
C ARG A 325 13.24 -15.85 0.94
N LEU A 326 13.79 -14.65 1.17
CA LEU A 326 14.31 -14.25 2.47
C LEU A 326 13.19 -14.26 3.52
N VAL A 327 11.99 -13.82 3.13
CA VAL A 327 10.81 -13.83 4.01
C VAL A 327 10.44 -15.26 4.38
N ALA A 328 10.35 -16.16 3.39
CA ALA A 328 10.04 -17.57 3.62
C ALA A 328 11.07 -18.26 4.53
N GLU A 329 12.37 -17.98 4.34
CA GLU A 329 13.45 -18.48 5.21
C GLU A 329 13.35 -17.91 6.63
N THR A 330 13.08 -16.60 6.76
CA THR A 330 12.93 -15.91 8.06
C THR A 330 11.80 -16.48 8.91
N VAL A 331 10.70 -16.89 8.26
CA VAL A 331 9.49 -17.37 8.96
C VAL A 331 9.37 -18.89 9.00
N GLU A 332 10.40 -19.60 8.54
CA GLU A 332 10.44 -21.05 8.54
C GLU A 332 10.28 -21.59 9.98
N GLY A 333 9.33 -22.51 10.17
CA GLY A 333 9.04 -23.12 11.46
C GLY A 333 8.18 -22.27 12.41
N LEU A 334 7.84 -21.03 12.05
CA LEU A 334 6.86 -20.21 12.78
C LEU A 334 5.44 -20.55 12.35
N GLY A 335 4.50 -20.53 13.30
CA GLY A 335 3.08 -20.74 13.02
C GLY A 335 2.51 -19.70 12.06
N GLU A 336 1.61 -20.12 11.18
CA GLU A 336 0.87 -19.22 10.28
C GLU A 336 -0.24 -18.52 11.04
N ASP A 337 -0.34 -17.22 10.85
CA ASP A 337 -1.45 -16.43 11.33
C ASP A 337 -2.04 -15.63 10.17
N ARG A 338 -3.37 -15.59 10.10
CA ARG A 338 -4.16 -14.81 9.13
C ARG A 338 -3.85 -13.29 9.14
N ARG A 339 -3.13 -12.79 10.15
CA ARG A 339 -2.66 -11.40 10.30
C ARG A 339 -1.23 -11.19 9.83
N ASP A 340 -0.54 -12.24 9.39
CA ASP A 340 0.85 -12.15 8.95
C ASP A 340 1.04 -11.05 7.90
N PHE A 341 1.99 -10.16 8.16
CA PHE A 341 2.40 -9.07 7.28
C PHE A 341 1.30 -8.02 7.04
N ASP A 342 0.37 -7.85 7.98
CA ASP A 342 -0.56 -6.72 8.00
C ASP A 342 0.15 -5.43 8.44
N TRP A 343 0.99 -4.91 7.56
CA TRP A 343 1.80 -3.74 7.85
C TRP A 343 1.02 -2.43 7.98
N ALA A 344 -0.25 -2.40 7.55
CA ALA A 344 -1.13 -1.26 7.78
C ALA A 344 -1.62 -1.25 9.22
N TRP A 345 -2.10 -2.42 9.70
CA TRP A 345 -2.48 -2.61 11.09
C TRP A 345 -1.31 -2.33 12.04
N CYS A 346 -0.08 -2.77 11.70
CA CYS A 346 1.12 -2.48 12.50
C CYS A 346 1.33 -0.97 12.75
N SER A 347 1.01 -0.12 11.76
CA SER A 347 1.10 1.33 11.94
C SER A 347 0.05 1.84 12.94
N THR A 348 -1.13 1.23 13.02
CA THR A 348 -2.18 1.65 13.97
C THR A 348 -1.88 1.18 15.41
N VAL A 349 -1.36 -0.02 15.61
CA VAL A 349 -1.19 -0.58 16.97
C VAL A 349 0.17 -0.32 17.62
N LEU A 350 1.24 -0.09 16.85
CA LEU A 350 2.59 0.05 17.41
C LEU A 350 2.94 1.50 17.81
N PHE A 351 2.08 2.47 17.50
CA PHE A 351 2.33 3.89 17.71
C PHE A 351 1.21 4.52 18.53
N GLU A 352 1.55 5.49 19.39
CA GLU A 352 0.55 6.33 20.06
C GLU A 352 0.05 7.43 19.11
N ASP A 353 0.93 7.96 18.26
CA ASP A 353 0.63 8.95 17.22
C ASP A 353 1.59 8.80 16.01
N HIS A 354 1.44 9.67 15.01
CA HIS A 354 2.27 9.68 13.80
C HIS A 354 2.93 11.04 13.56
N ASP A 355 3.07 11.84 14.60
CA ASP A 355 3.44 13.26 14.49
C ASP A 355 4.85 13.45 13.93
N VAL A 356 5.74 12.49 14.20
CA VAL A 356 7.11 12.49 13.67
C VAL A 356 7.16 12.48 12.13
N LEU A 357 6.12 11.99 11.45
CA LEU A 357 6.03 11.99 9.99
C LEU A 357 5.74 13.38 9.41
N MET A 358 5.21 14.32 10.21
CA MET A 358 4.99 15.71 9.79
C MET A 358 6.30 16.41 9.41
N LEU A 359 7.44 15.93 9.92
CA LEU A 359 8.79 16.45 9.62
C LEU A 359 9.24 16.23 8.16
N PHE A 360 8.49 15.45 7.38
CA PHE A 360 8.75 15.28 5.95
C PHE A 360 7.98 16.27 5.06
N ASP A 361 6.94 16.92 5.61
CA ASP A 361 6.11 17.85 4.87
C ASP A 361 6.74 19.25 4.88
N ALA A 362 7.20 19.70 3.71
CA ALA A 362 7.82 21.02 3.55
C ALA A 362 6.85 22.18 3.85
N SER A 363 5.53 21.95 3.82
CA SER A 363 4.55 22.97 4.20
C SER A 363 4.47 23.19 5.72
N LEU A 364 5.04 22.26 6.49
CA LEU A 364 5.11 22.29 7.95
C LEU A 364 6.54 22.58 8.45
N ASP A 365 7.42 23.10 7.60
CA ASP A 365 8.77 23.50 7.99
C ASP A 365 8.73 24.43 9.23
N GLY A 366 9.51 24.08 10.27
CA GLY A 366 9.52 24.79 11.55
C GLY A 366 8.50 24.27 12.57
N ILE A 367 7.76 23.19 12.27
CA ILE A 367 6.85 22.54 13.23
C ILE A 367 7.60 21.89 14.38
N GLU A 368 8.89 21.60 14.23
CA GLU A 368 9.75 21.08 15.29
C GLU A 368 10.02 22.09 16.42
N ASP A 369 9.82 23.37 16.16
CA ASP A 369 9.98 24.42 17.18
C ASP A 369 8.80 24.40 18.16
N SER A 370 9.10 24.17 19.44
CA SER A 370 8.13 24.28 20.55
C SER A 370 7.42 25.63 20.65
N GLY A 371 7.99 26.68 20.03
CA GLY A 371 7.38 28.00 19.90
C GLY A 371 6.36 28.14 18.76
N ASN A 372 6.21 27.14 17.90
CA ASN A 372 5.29 27.16 16.75
C ASN A 372 3.83 26.99 17.22
N ASP A 373 2.93 27.85 16.71
CA ASP A 373 1.51 27.84 17.08
C ASP A 373 0.82 26.51 16.76
N ILE A 374 1.19 25.85 15.66
CA ILE A 374 0.64 24.54 15.25
C ILE A 374 1.13 23.44 16.20
N ASN A 375 2.42 23.44 16.53
CA ASN A 375 3.01 22.50 17.49
C ASN A 375 2.30 22.59 18.85
N GLN A 376 2.13 23.82 19.38
CA GLN A 376 1.45 24.05 20.65
C GLN A 376 -0.04 23.68 20.61
N ALA A 377 -0.73 23.97 19.50
CA ALA A 377 -2.14 23.64 19.33
C ALA A 377 -2.40 22.13 19.29
N LEU A 378 -1.49 21.38 18.66
CA LEU A 378 -1.59 19.92 18.54
C LEU A 378 -0.95 19.17 19.72
N GLY A 379 -0.17 19.86 20.56
CA GLY A 379 0.48 19.26 21.72
C GLY A 379 1.65 18.34 21.37
N LEU A 380 2.33 18.60 20.25
CA LEU A 380 3.40 17.76 19.72
C LEU A 380 4.60 17.75 20.68
N ALA A 381 5.18 16.58 20.92
CA ALA A 381 6.30 16.41 21.83
C ALA A 381 7.60 16.06 21.08
N ASN A 382 8.72 16.65 21.50
CA ASN A 382 10.09 16.25 21.16
C ASN A 382 10.42 16.15 19.65
N LEU A 383 9.74 16.92 18.79
CA LEU A 383 10.00 16.93 17.35
C LEU A 383 11.34 17.57 16.97
N ALA A 384 11.90 18.44 17.81
CA ALA A 384 13.24 18.99 17.62
C ALA A 384 14.28 17.86 17.64
N ALA A 385 15.17 17.83 16.64
CA ALA A 385 16.14 16.73 16.50
C ALA A 385 16.98 16.48 17.76
N ALA A 386 17.31 17.53 18.52
CA ALA A 386 18.06 17.41 19.77
C ALA A 386 17.32 16.63 20.87
N ASP A 387 15.98 16.60 20.82
CA ASP A 387 15.12 15.99 21.82
C ASP A 387 14.64 14.59 21.42
N TRP A 388 14.99 14.10 20.22
CA TRP A 388 14.48 12.82 19.70
C TRP A 388 14.74 11.61 20.60
N PHE A 389 15.79 11.65 21.41
CA PHE A 389 16.17 10.55 22.29
C PHE A 389 15.72 10.76 23.74
N VAL A 390 14.99 11.84 24.03
CA VAL A 390 14.34 12.06 25.32
C VAL A 390 13.17 11.09 25.44
N PRO A 391 13.11 10.27 26.51
CA PRO A 391 12.04 9.30 26.66
C PRO A 391 10.70 9.99 26.88
N PHE A 392 9.64 9.49 26.23
CA PHE A 392 8.27 9.97 26.44
C PHE A 392 7.84 9.82 27.90
N ARG A 393 8.26 8.71 28.53
CA ARG A 393 8.04 8.42 29.95
C ARG A 393 9.36 8.07 30.62
N PRO A 394 9.90 8.94 31.51
CA PRO A 394 11.19 8.70 32.16
C PRO A 394 11.30 7.37 32.91
N SER A 395 10.18 6.85 33.44
CA SER A 395 10.15 5.55 34.13
C SER A 395 10.30 4.34 33.22
N GLN A 396 10.14 4.51 31.91
CA GLN A 396 10.25 3.45 30.90
C GLN A 396 11.54 3.57 30.07
N ALA A 397 12.41 4.55 30.35
CA ALA A 397 13.59 4.81 29.54
C ALA A 397 14.50 3.59 29.39
N ARG A 398 15.04 3.39 28.18
CA ARG A 398 16.09 2.40 27.91
C ARG A 398 17.31 2.65 28.82
N ASP A 399 18.00 1.59 29.22
CA ASP A 399 19.21 1.67 30.06
C ASP A 399 20.26 2.61 29.43
N PRO A 400 20.64 3.73 30.06
CA PRO A 400 21.61 4.67 29.49
C PRO A 400 23.02 4.08 29.31
N ASP A 401 23.37 3.01 30.03
CA ASP A 401 24.71 2.41 30.00
C ASP A 401 24.86 1.29 28.96
N ARG A 402 23.84 1.07 28.12
CA ARG A 402 23.80 0.01 27.10
C ARG A 402 24.85 0.14 25.97
N GLY A 403 25.53 1.29 25.87
CA GLY A 403 26.67 1.53 24.98
C GLY A 403 26.32 1.65 23.50
N PHE A 404 27.33 1.51 22.62
CA PHE A 404 27.19 1.47 21.17
C PHE A 404 27.95 0.27 20.60
N ARG A 405 27.63 -0.18 19.38
CA ARG A 405 28.46 -1.19 18.69
C ARG A 405 29.91 -0.70 18.69
N HIS A 406 30.84 -1.59 19.08
CA HIS A 406 32.27 -1.30 18.95
C HIS A 406 32.60 -1.26 17.45
N SER A 407 33.12 -0.12 16.99
CA SER A 407 33.61 0.08 15.61
C SER A 407 34.73 -0.87 15.26
#